data_AF-A0A402AD42-F1
#
_entry.id   AF-A0A402AD42-F1
#
_cell.length_a   1.000
_cell.length_b   1.000
_cell.length_c   1.000
_cell.angle_alpha   90.00
_cell.angle_beta   90.00
_cell.angle_gamma   90.00
#
_symmetry.space_group_name_H-M   'P 1'
#
loop_
_entity.id
_entity.type
_entity.pdbx_description
1 polymer ?
#
loop_
_entity_poly.entity_id
_entity_poly.type
_entity_poly.pdbx_seq_one_letter_code
_entity_poly.pdbx_strand_id
1 'polypeptide(L)' 'MTSKKLKSVLGNSLPAGMSKADVEAVLQFLYGAFDKRSAKQVQISHPYIEENAPQVSVSDFCRWLQFVCNS' A
#
# COMPACT_ATOMS: atom_id res chain seq x y z
N MET A 1 -2.40 -3.95 11.41
CA MET A 1 -1.68 -2.71 11.79
C MET A 1 -2.69 -1.57 11.92
N THR A 2 -2.51 -0.57 12.78
CA THR A 2 -3.42 0.60 12.86
C THR A 2 -3.04 1.66 11.81
N SER A 3 -3.99 2.45 11.31
CA SER A 3 -3.75 3.44 10.23
C SER A 3 -2.65 4.46 10.54
N LYS A 4 -2.46 4.81 11.83
CA LYS A 4 -1.34 5.66 12.28
C LYS A 4 0.04 5.01 12.04
N LYS A 5 0.16 3.70 12.27
CA LYS A 5 1.42 2.98 12.09
C LYS A 5 1.72 2.75 10.61
N LEU A 6 0.70 2.57 9.78
CA LEU A 6 0.84 2.48 8.32
C LEU A 6 1.38 3.77 7.69
N LYS A 7 0.85 4.92 8.11
CA LYS A 7 1.35 6.25 7.71
C LYS A 7 2.79 6.52 8.10
N SER A 8 3.19 6.09 9.29
CA SER A 8 4.58 6.23 9.76
C SER A 8 5.56 5.39 8.95
N VAL A 9 5.09 4.32 8.30
CA VAL A 9 5.93 3.38 7.53
C VAL A 9 5.93 3.73 6.05
N LEU A 10 4.75 3.97 5.46
CA LEU A 10 4.55 4.18 4.02
C LEU A 10 4.44 5.67 3.63
N GLY A 11 4.41 6.58 4.61
CA GLY A 11 4.22 8.01 4.38
C GLY A 11 2.76 8.47 4.40
N ASN A 12 2.58 9.79 4.24
CA ASN A 12 1.27 10.47 4.36
C ASN A 12 0.68 10.92 3.01
N SER A 13 1.41 10.73 1.92
CA SER A 13 1.04 11.22 0.58
C SER A 13 1.36 10.18 -0.48
N LEU A 14 0.62 10.23 -1.60
CA LEU A 14 0.93 9.41 -2.76
C LEU A 14 2.31 9.80 -3.32
N PRO A 15 3.03 8.86 -3.96
CA PRO A 15 4.23 9.18 -4.71
C PRO A 15 3.95 10.28 -5.74
N ALA A 16 4.92 11.16 -5.96
CA ALA A 16 4.80 12.24 -6.93
C ALA A 16 4.47 11.67 -8.32
N GLY A 17 3.41 12.17 -8.94
CA GLY A 17 2.93 11.72 -10.25
C GLY A 17 1.92 10.57 -10.25
N MET A 18 1.59 9.99 -9.08
CA MET A 18 0.54 8.98 -8.98
C MET A 18 -0.84 9.65 -8.91
N SER A 19 -1.69 9.42 -9.91
CA SER A 19 -3.07 9.90 -9.93
C SER A 19 -4.01 8.92 -9.19
N LYS A 20 -5.24 9.36 -8.91
CA LYS A 20 -6.28 8.50 -8.36
C LYS A 20 -6.57 7.29 -9.26
N ALA A 21 -6.54 7.47 -10.59
CA ALA A 21 -6.74 6.38 -11.54
C ALA A 21 -5.62 5.33 -11.45
N ASP A 22 -4.37 5.76 -11.24
CA ASP A 22 -3.24 4.86 -11.04
C ASP A 22 -3.38 4.06 -9.75
N VAL A 23 -3.85 4.70 -8.68
CA VAL A 23 -4.15 4.00 -7.41
C VAL A 23 -5.24 2.94 -7.61
N GLU A 24 -6.32 3.28 -8.31
CA GLU A 24 -7.40 2.33 -8.60
C GLU A 24 -6.91 1.16 -9.45
N ALA A 25 -6.08 1.40 -10.47
CA ALA A 25 -5.48 0.35 -11.28
C ALA A 25 -4.59 -0.59 -10.45
N VAL A 26 -3.74 -0.04 -9.57
CA VAL A 26 -2.91 -0.83 -8.66
C VAL A 26 -3.76 -1.66 -7.69
N LEU A 27 -4.81 -1.07 -7.11
CA LEU A 27 -5.71 -1.80 -6.21
C LEU A 27 -6.43 -2.95 -6.94
N GLN A 28 -6.93 -2.71 -8.15
CA GLN A 28 -7.56 -3.77 -8.95
C GLN A 28 -6.59 -4.89 -9.28
N PHE A 29 -5.37 -4.56 -9.69
CA PHE A 29 -4.32 -5.55 -9.93
C PHE A 29 -4.05 -6.39 -8.69
N LEU A 30 -3.85 -5.77 -7.53
CA LEU A 30 -3.54 -6.49 -6.29
C LEU A 30 -4.72 -7.35 -5.81
N TYR A 31 -5.96 -6.87 -5.94
CA TYR A 31 -7.14 -7.67 -5.60
C TYR A 31 -7.43 -8.82 -6.56
N GLY A 32 -7.02 -8.68 -7.83
CA GLY A 32 -7.07 -9.77 -8.80
C GLY A 32 -5.95 -10.80 -8.59
N ALA A 33 -4.76 -10.35 -8.17
CA ALA A 33 -3.59 -11.21 -7.99
C ALA A 33 -3.56 -11.94 -6.64
N PHE A 34 -4.13 -11.36 -5.58
CA PHE A 34 -4.08 -11.93 -4.23
C PHE A 34 -5.47 -12.11 -3.64
N ASP A 35 -5.79 -13.33 -3.23
CA ASP A 35 -6.94 -13.56 -2.36
C ASP A 35 -6.74 -12.90 -0.97
N LYS A 36 -7.84 -12.71 -0.22
CA LYS A 36 -7.80 -12.02 1.09
C LYS A 36 -6.85 -12.66 2.12
N ARG A 37 -6.62 -13.97 2.05
CA ARG A 37 -5.73 -14.70 2.96
C ARG A 37 -4.28 -14.54 2.53
N SER A 38 -4.00 -14.75 1.26
CA SER A 38 -2.69 -14.55 0.63
C SER A 38 -2.21 -13.12 0.79
N ALA A 39 -3.09 -12.12 0.62
CA ALA A 39 -2.75 -10.70 0.79
C ALA A 39 -2.27 -10.34 2.21
N LYS A 40 -2.62 -11.11 3.24
CA LYS A 40 -2.12 -10.89 4.61
C LYS A 40 -0.74 -11.51 4.86
N GLN A 41 -0.39 -12.53 4.07
CA GLN A 41 0.84 -13.30 4.24
C GLN A 41 1.97 -12.77 3.35
N VAL A 42 1.63 -12.29 2.15
CA VAL A 42 2.59 -11.74 1.20
C VAL A 42 3.04 -10.36 1.68
N GLN A 43 4.35 -10.21 1.83
CA GLN A 43 5.02 -8.97 2.17
C GLN A 43 5.49 -8.27 0.90
N ILE A 44 5.30 -6.96 0.83
CA ILE A 44 5.81 -6.12 -0.24
C ILE A 44 6.88 -5.18 0.34
N SER A 45 8.02 -5.14 -0.34
CA SER A 45 9.01 -4.07 -0.22
C SER A 45 8.59 -2.93 -1.14
N HIS A 46 8.22 -1.79 -0.56
CA HIS A 46 7.86 -0.61 -1.36
C HIS A 46 9.15 0.10 -1.79
N PRO A 47 9.43 0.25 -3.10
CA PRO A 47 10.69 0.79 -3.59
C PRO A 47 10.91 2.28 -3.30
N TYR A 48 9.86 3.00 -2.86
CA TYR A 48 9.92 4.41 -2.48
C TYR A 48 10.25 4.65 -1.01
N ILE A 49 10.46 3.58 -0.26
CA ILE A 49 10.83 3.68 1.15
C ILE A 49 12.26 3.19 1.19
N GLU A 50 13.13 4.07 1.70
CA GLU A 50 14.56 3.87 1.87
C GLU A 50 14.91 2.43 2.27
N GLU A 51 16.07 1.91 1.86
CA GLU A 51 16.52 0.50 2.03
C GLU A 51 16.30 -0.15 3.41
N ASN A 52 15.99 0.64 4.45
CA ASN A 52 15.63 0.20 5.81
C ASN A 52 14.12 0.21 6.12
N ALA A 53 13.27 0.28 5.10
CA ALA A 53 11.83 0.28 5.24
C ALA A 53 11.28 -1.02 5.85
N PRO A 54 10.35 -0.94 6.81
CA PRO A 54 9.59 -2.10 7.23
C PRO A 54 8.81 -2.69 6.06
N GLN A 55 8.95 -4.00 5.83
CA GLN A 55 8.07 -4.72 4.91
C GLN A 55 6.62 -4.64 5.42
N VAL A 56 5.67 -4.45 4.50
CA VAL A 56 4.24 -4.41 4.82
C VAL A 56 3.50 -5.49 4.05
N SER A 57 2.43 -6.02 4.64
CA SER A 57 1.57 -6.97 3.92
C SER A 57 0.85 -6.29 2.76
N VAL A 58 0.54 -7.04 1.70
CA VAL A 58 -0.27 -6.54 0.57
C VAL A 58 -1.60 -5.96 1.08
N SER A 59 -2.22 -6.61 2.06
CA SER A 59 -3.46 -6.14 2.66
C SER A 59 -3.31 -4.78 3.35
N ASP A 60 -2.19 -4.53 4.02
CA ASP A 60 -1.94 -3.26 4.69
C ASP A 60 -1.53 -2.18 3.68
N PHE A 61 -0.77 -2.53 2.63
CA PHE A 61 -0.47 -1.63 1.52
C PHE A 61 -1.73 -1.15 0.80
N CYS A 62 -2.67 -2.04 0.46
CA CYS A 62 -3.94 -1.64 -0.16
C CYS A 62 -4.75 -0.69 0.73
N ARG A 63 -4.77 -0.93 2.05
CA ARG A 63 -5.46 -0.04 3.00
C ARG A 63 -4.83 1.35 3.04
N TRP A 64 -3.51 1.42 2.99
CA TRP A 64 -2.81 2.69 2.94
C TRP A 64 -3.11 3.44 1.63
N LEU A 65 -3.04 2.78 0.47
CA LEU A 65 -3.40 3.39 -0.81
C LEU A 65 -4.82 3.96 -0.81
N GLN A 66 -5.80 3.19 -0.31
CA GLN A 66 -7.17 3.66 -0.17
C GLN A 66 -7.30 4.85 0.79
N PHE A 67 -6.52 4.85 1.88
CA PHE A 67 -6.57 5.93 2.85
C PHE A 67 -6.01 7.23 2.25
N VAL A 68 -4.84 7.16 1.62
CA VAL A 68 -4.13 8.34 1.11
C VAL A 68 -4.78 8.88 -0.15
N CYS A 69 -5.41 8.02 -0.97
CA CYS A 69 -6.18 8.45 -2.14
C CYS A 69 -7.52 9.13 -1.79
N ASN A 70 -8.07 8.87 -0.60
CA ASN A 70 -9.34 9.45 -0.13
C ASN A 70 -9.14 10.57 0.91
N SER A 71 -7.90 10.88 1.30
CA SER A 71 -7.57 12.00 2.21
C SER A 71 -7.26 13.26 1.42
#